data_AF-A0A961YA05-F1
#
_entry.id   AF-A0A961YA05-F1
#
_cell.length_a   1.000
_cell.length_b   1.000
_cell.length_c   1.000
_cell.angle_alpha   90.00
_cell.angle_beta   90.00
_cell.angle_gamma   90.00
#
_symmetry.space_group_name_H-M   'P 1'
#
loop_
_entity.id
_entity.type
_entity.pdbx_description
1 polymer ?
#
loop_
_entity_poly.entity_id
_entity_poly.type
_entity_poly.pdbx_seq_one_letter_code
_entity_poly.pdbx_strand_id
1 'polypeptide(L)'
;MPTDAAVDAKFTIEPFDAKSQDRTAFSCGVPQIDNYLKLTAKKGSKADVVRIWVVLDEDRSTVGFYGINMHAVIAENMPEELAKKAPRHGM
;
A
#
# COMPACT_ATOMS: atom_id res chain seq x y z
N MET A 1 -27.76 8.10 -14.37
CA MET A 1 -27.22 7.41 -13.18
C MET A 1 -27.18 8.46 -12.08
N PRO A 2 -27.66 8.21 -10.86
CA PRO A 2 -27.55 9.19 -9.79
C PRO A 2 -26.06 9.41 -9.56
N THR A 3 -25.61 10.63 -9.84
CA THR A 3 -24.30 11.13 -9.43
C THR A 3 -24.38 11.20 -7.92
N ASP A 4 -23.83 10.20 -7.24
CA ASP A 4 -23.63 10.27 -5.80
C ASP A 4 -22.85 11.55 -5.53
N ALA A 5 -23.44 12.41 -4.69
CA ALA A 5 -22.81 13.63 -4.25
C ALA A 5 -21.42 13.24 -3.76
N ALA A 6 -20.38 13.85 -4.34
CA ALA A 6 -19.04 13.74 -3.81
C ALA A 6 -19.11 14.24 -2.37
N VAL A 7 -19.24 13.30 -1.43
CA VAL A 7 -18.95 13.54 -0.03
C VAL A 7 -17.52 14.06 -0.04
N ASP A 8 -17.32 15.28 0.42
CA ASP A 8 -16.00 15.86 0.70
C ASP A 8 -15.36 15.08 1.88
N ALA A 9 -15.21 13.77 1.72
CA ALA A 9 -14.67 12.88 2.72
C ALA A 9 -13.19 13.23 2.88
N LYS A 10 -12.84 13.72 4.05
CA LYS A 10 -11.47 14.09 4.34
C LYS A 10 -10.66 12.83 4.64
N PHE A 11 -9.74 12.51 3.74
CA PHE A 11 -8.79 11.41 3.93
C PHE A 11 -7.42 11.93 4.39
N THR A 12 -6.78 11.22 5.30
CA THR A 12 -5.37 11.44 5.66
C THR A 12 -4.53 10.21 5.34
N ILE A 13 -3.28 10.45 4.94
CA ILE A 13 -2.31 9.39 4.68
C ILE A 13 -1.25 9.45 5.77
N GLU A 14 -1.08 8.35 6.49
CA GLU A 14 -0.19 8.27 7.64
C GLU A 14 0.73 7.04 7.57
N PRO A 15 1.95 7.10 8.14
CA PRO A 15 2.75 5.91 8.34
C PRO A 15 1.97 4.85 9.14
N PHE A 16 2.16 3.58 8.78
CA PHE A 16 1.50 2.48 9.48
C PHE A 16 2.00 2.38 10.93
N ASP A 17 1.08 2.45 11.88
CA ASP A 17 1.30 2.17 13.29
C ASP A 17 0.27 1.16 13.79
N ALA A 18 0.76 -0.06 14.02
CA ALA A 18 -0.07 -1.17 14.47
C ALA A 18 -0.72 -0.97 15.86
N LYS A 19 -0.33 0.05 16.62
CA LYS A 19 -0.90 0.39 17.94
C LYS A 19 -2.06 1.37 17.86
N SER A 20 -1.96 2.41 17.02
CA SER A 20 -2.94 3.50 16.95
C SER A 20 -4.01 3.33 15.88
N GLN A 21 -3.77 2.47 14.89
CA GLN A 21 -4.67 2.27 13.76
C GLN A 21 -5.40 0.93 13.89
N ASP A 22 -6.72 0.98 14.03
CA ASP A 22 -7.56 -0.21 13.92
C ASP A 22 -7.66 -0.64 12.45
N ARG A 23 -7.39 -1.92 12.24
CA ARG A 23 -7.36 -2.60 10.93
C ARG A 23 -8.21 -3.85 10.92
N THR A 24 -8.86 -4.20 12.03
CA THR A 24 -9.64 -5.43 12.17
C THR A 24 -10.86 -5.42 11.23
N ALA A 25 -11.48 -4.25 11.07
CA ALA A 25 -12.61 -4.01 10.19
C ALA A 25 -12.23 -3.77 8.71
N PHE A 26 -10.95 -3.58 8.37
CA PHE A 26 -10.54 -3.31 6.99
C PHE A 26 -10.96 -4.44 6.04
N SER A 27 -11.56 -4.10 4.90
CA SER A 27 -11.75 -5.03 3.80
C SER A 27 -11.74 -4.32 2.44
N CYS A 28 -10.88 -4.80 1.53
CA CYS A 28 -10.83 -4.36 0.14
C CYS A 28 -11.45 -5.38 -0.83
N GLY A 29 -12.11 -6.41 -0.31
CA GLY A 29 -12.69 -7.50 -1.10
C GLY A 29 -11.69 -8.57 -1.56
N VAL A 30 -10.39 -8.41 -1.27
CA VAL A 30 -9.34 -9.40 -1.57
C VAL A 30 -8.79 -9.96 -0.25
N PRO A 31 -9.21 -11.17 0.18
CA PRO A 31 -8.86 -11.71 1.50
C PRO A 31 -7.36 -11.79 1.78
N GLN A 32 -6.54 -12.02 0.75
CA GLN A 32 -5.08 -12.05 0.87
C GLN A 32 -4.50 -10.69 1.26
N ILE A 33 -5.03 -9.59 0.71
CA ILE A 33 -4.63 -8.22 1.00
C ILE A 33 -5.15 -7.78 2.37
N ASP A 34 -6.40 -8.14 2.70
CA ASP A 34 -6.99 -7.88 4.02
C ASP A 34 -6.17 -8.54 5.13
N ASN A 35 -5.83 -9.82 4.94
CA ASN A 35 -5.03 -10.59 5.89
C ASN A 35 -3.59 -10.07 5.99
N TYR A 36 -3.01 -9.59 4.88
CA TYR A 36 -1.70 -8.97 4.93
C TYR A 36 -1.68 -7.78 5.89
N LEU A 37 -2.62 -6.84 5.75
CA LEU A 37 -2.70 -5.69 6.66
C LEU A 37 -2.98 -6.14 8.10
N LYS A 38 -3.98 -7.00 8.31
CA LYS A 38 -4.42 -7.43 9.65
C LYS A 38 -3.33 -8.18 10.43
N LEU A 39 -2.66 -9.12 9.77
CA LEU A 39 -1.84 -10.14 10.42
C LEU A 39 -0.33 -9.99 10.19
N THR A 40 0.08 -9.42 9.04
CA THR A 40 1.46 -9.52 8.55
C THR A 40 2.19 -8.17 8.48
N ALA A 41 1.49 -7.09 8.14
CA ALA A 41 2.07 -5.75 7.93
C ALA A 41 2.97 -5.28 9.08
N LYS A 42 2.58 -5.55 10.33
CA LYS A 42 3.37 -5.24 11.53
C LYS A 42 4.76 -5.89 11.50
N LYS A 43 4.88 -7.13 11.03
CA LYS A 43 6.17 -7.83 10.98
C LYS A 43 7.09 -7.19 9.95
N GLY A 44 6.59 -6.93 8.75
CA GLY A 44 7.34 -6.29 7.67
C GLY A 44 7.80 -4.87 8.03
N SER A 45 6.88 -4.06 8.56
CA SER A 45 7.19 -2.71 9.04
C SER A 45 8.24 -2.72 10.17
N LYS A 46 8.10 -3.61 11.16
CA LYS A 46 9.07 -3.73 12.27
C LYS A 46 10.45 -4.19 11.81
N ALA A 47 10.52 -5.07 10.82
CA ALA A 47 11.77 -5.58 10.26
C ALA A 47 12.45 -4.60 9.30
N ASP A 48 11.85 -3.43 9.07
CA ASP A 48 12.36 -2.38 8.16
C ASP A 48 12.47 -2.82 6.69
N VAL A 49 11.78 -3.89 6.30
CA VAL A 49 11.82 -4.43 4.92
C VAL A 49 10.79 -3.80 3.99
N VAL A 50 9.78 -3.13 4.54
CA VAL A 50 8.72 -2.44 3.79
C VAL A 50 8.23 -1.22 4.57
N ARG A 51 8.04 -0.09 3.88
CA ARG A 51 7.36 1.09 4.38
C ARG A 51 5.88 0.99 4.03
N ILE A 52 5.02 0.92 5.04
CA ILE A 52 3.57 0.82 4.86
C ILE A 52 2.94 2.15 5.26
N TRP A 53 1.99 2.60 4.46
CA TRP A 53 1.19 3.79 4.67
C TRP A 53 -0.28 3.42 4.63
N VAL A 54 -1.08 4.01 5.50
CA VAL A 54 -2.53 3.79 5.56
C VAL A 54 -3.28 5.05 5.20
N VAL A 55 -4.45 4.88 4.59
CA VAL A 55 -5.43 5.93 4.34
C VAL A 55 -6.50 5.81 5.41
N LEU A 56 -6.73 6.91 6.13
CA LEU A 56 -7.73 7.02 7.18
C LEU A 56 -8.82 8.00 6.76
N ASP A 57 -10.07 7.69 7.10
CA ASP A 57 -11.19 8.63 7.00
C ASP A 57 -11.29 9.52 8.25
N GLU A 58 -12.35 10.33 8.32
CA GLU A 58 -12.63 11.25 9.42
C GLU A 58 -12.81 10.55 10.77
N ASP A 59 -13.34 9.32 10.76
CA ASP A 59 -13.54 8.47 11.93
C ASP A 59 -12.28 7.68 12.31
N ARG A 60 -11.15 7.95 11.65
CA ARG A 60 -9.88 7.23 11.82
C ARG A 60 -9.97 5.75 11.41
N SER A 61 -10.95 5.38 10.61
CA SER A 61 -11.07 4.02 10.08
C SER A 61 -10.11 3.83 8.92
N THR A 62 -9.45 2.67 8.88
CA THR A 62 -8.57 2.34 7.76
C THR A 62 -9.41 2.02 6.53
N VAL A 63 -9.33 2.85 5.48
CA VAL A 63 -10.05 2.67 4.21
C VAL A 63 -9.15 2.22 3.06
N GLY A 64 -7.84 2.25 3.26
CA GLY A 64 -6.86 1.82 2.26
C GLY A 64 -5.45 1.73 2.85
N PHE A 65 -4.55 1.08 2.13
CA PHE A 65 -3.13 1.11 2.44
C PHE A 65 -2.28 0.84 1.19
N TYR A 66 -1.02 1.25 1.24
CA TYR A 66 -0.02 0.85 0.27
C TYR A 66 1.31 0.55 0.96
N GLY A 67 2.15 -0.27 0.33
CA GLY A 67 3.47 -0.63 0.81
C GLY A 67 4.52 -0.40 -0.27
N ILE A 68 5.67 0.14 0.13
CA ILE A 68 6.84 0.31 -0.74
C ILE A 68 8.04 -0.37 -0.09
N ASN A 69 8.73 -1.22 -0.85
CA ASN A 69 9.97 -1.87 -0.44
C ASN A 69 11.05 -1.67 -1.50
N MET A 70 12.30 -1.91 -1.12
CA MET A 70 13.41 -1.98 -2.07
C MET A 70 13.32 -3.30 -2.85
N HIS A 71 13.48 -3.22 -4.17
CA HIS A 71 13.54 -4.36 -5.07
C HIS A 71 14.42 -4.00 -6.29
N ALA A 72 15.06 -4.99 -6.90
CA ALA A 72 15.77 -4.85 -8.18
C ALA A 72 15.09 -5.67 -9.28
N VAL A 73 15.12 -5.22 -10.52
CA VAL A 73 14.58 -5.94 -11.68
C VAL A 73 15.66 -6.11 -12.73
N ILE A 74 15.76 -7.30 -13.31
CA ILE A 74 16.73 -7.62 -14.37
C ILE A 74 16.19 -7.07 -15.69
N ALA A 75 16.91 -6.14 -16.31
CA ALA A 75 16.45 -5.42 -17.49
C ALA A 75 16.15 -6.34 -18.67
N GLU A 76 16.92 -7.43 -18.83
CA GLU A 76 16.75 -8.43 -19.88
C GLU A 76 15.42 -9.19 -19.79
N ASN A 77 14.81 -9.25 -18.61
CA ASN A 77 13.52 -9.92 -18.39
C ASN A 77 12.32 -8.97 -18.55
N MET A 78 12.55 -7.68 -18.82
CA MET A 78 11.48 -6.72 -19.03
C MET A 78 10.93 -6.77 -20.46
N PRO A 79 9.66 -6.34 -20.66
CA PRO A 79 9.16 -6.04 -22.00
C PRO A 79 10.11 -5.11 -22.76
N GLU A 80 10.30 -5.35 -24.06
CA GLU A 80 11.31 -4.67 -24.89
C GLU A 80 11.21 -3.13 -24.80
N GLU A 81 9.98 -2.60 -24.73
CA GLU A 81 9.69 -1.16 -24.60
C GLU A 81 10.22 -0.54 -23.30
N LEU A 82 10.32 -1.33 -22.22
CA LEU A 82 10.84 -0.91 -20.93
C LEU A 82 12.35 -1.16 -20.84
N ALA A 83 12.83 -2.28 -21.39
CA ALA A 83 14.26 -2.63 -21.42
C ALA A 83 15.10 -1.57 -22.13
N LYS A 84 14.60 -1.01 -23.25
CA LYS A 84 15.27 0.08 -23.99
C LYS A 84 15.46 1.36 -23.17
N LYS A 85 14.66 1.58 -22.12
CA LYS A 85 14.70 2.75 -21.23
C LYS A 85 15.46 2.47 -19.92
N ALA A 86 15.96 1.25 -19.74
CA ALA A 86 16.73 0.92 -18.55
C ALA A 86 18.02 1.76 -18.47
N PRO A 87 18.43 2.20 -17.27
CA PRO A 87 19.72 2.87 -17.09
C PRO A 87 20.85 1.98 -17.63
N ARG A 88 21.81 2.58 -18.34
CA ARG A 88 22.99 1.85 -18.87
C ARG A 88 23.96 1.38 -17.78
N HIS A 89 23.73 1.76 -16.53
CA HIS A 89 24.62 1.54 -15.41
C HIS A 89 23.81 1.05 -14.22
N GLY A 90 24.24 -0.07 -13.63
CA GLY A 90 23.49 -0.84 -12.64
C GLY A 90 22.91 -2.09 -13.29
N MET A 91 23.42 -3.26 -12.85
CA MET A 91 22.78 -4.55 -13.16
C MET A 91 21.37 -4.60 -12.58
#